data_AF-A0A2P7BAD8-F1
#
_entry.id   AF-A0A2P7BAD8-F1
#
_cell.length_a   1.000
_cell.length_b   1.000
_cell.length_c   1.000
_cell.angle_alpha   90.00
_cell.angle_beta   90.00
_cell.angle_gamma   90.00
#
_symmetry.space_group_name_H-M   'P 1'
#
loop_
_entity.id
_entity.type
_entity.pdbx_description
1 polymer ?
#
loop_
_entity_poly.entity_id
_entity_poly.type
_entity_poly.pdbx_seq_one_letter_code
_entity_poly.pdbx_strand_id
1 'polypeptide(L)'
;PTQFYGAWNGDWAVWGGASFKVTEKATINGQVAYEDEGTVAAALNVAYELVPGFVITPEIAYTSFGDDRGVADDAFGGIIRFQRNF
;
A
#
# COMPACT_ATOMS: atom_id res chain seq x y z
N PRO A 1 -19.76 -13.39 -15.80
CA PRO A 1 -19.01 -12.18 -15.38
C PRO A 1 -18.61 -12.33 -13.90
N THR A 2 -17.44 -12.91 -13.66
CA THR A 2 -16.91 -13.07 -12.29
C THR A 2 -16.31 -11.75 -11.84
N GLN A 3 -16.77 -11.32 -10.66
CA GLN A 3 -16.48 -10.04 -10.04
C GLN A 3 -15.09 -10.10 -9.38
N PHE A 4 -14.13 -9.37 -9.93
CA PHE A 4 -12.78 -9.23 -9.37
C PHE A 4 -12.75 -8.14 -8.29
N TYR A 5 -13.50 -8.32 -7.20
CA TYR A 5 -13.32 -7.50 -6.01
C TYR A 5 -12.45 -8.30 -5.03
N GLY A 6 -11.14 -8.05 -5.08
CA GLY A 6 -10.14 -8.79 -4.30
C GLY A 6 -9.47 -9.91 -5.09
N ALA A 7 -8.49 -9.57 -5.93
CA ALA A 7 -7.71 -10.55 -6.70
C ALA A 7 -6.55 -11.10 -5.85
N TRP A 8 -6.87 -11.83 -4.78
CA TRP A 8 -5.93 -12.68 -4.05
C TRP A 8 -6.14 -14.14 -4.47
N ASN A 9 -5.09 -14.96 -4.48
CA ASN A 9 -5.27 -16.42 -4.58
C ASN A 9 -5.21 -17.02 -3.16
N GLY A 10 -6.00 -18.08 -2.96
CA GLY A 10 -6.13 -18.79 -1.68
C GLY A 10 -7.49 -18.60 -1.04
N ASP A 11 -7.69 -19.29 0.09
CA ASP A 11 -9.00 -19.36 0.76
C ASP A 11 -9.29 -18.12 1.63
N TRP A 12 -8.27 -17.37 2.03
CA TRP A 12 -8.40 -16.18 2.85
C TRP A 12 -7.26 -15.17 2.65
N ALA A 13 -7.55 -13.92 2.98
CA ALA A 13 -6.57 -12.83 3.06
C ALA A 13 -6.89 -11.95 4.27
N VAL A 14 -5.85 -11.45 4.93
CA VAL A 14 -5.95 -10.49 6.03
C VAL A 14 -5.13 -9.26 5.71
N TRP A 15 -5.63 -8.11 6.14
CA TRP A 15 -4.92 -6.84 6.00
C TRP A 15 -5.11 -6.00 7.25
N GLY A 16 -4.09 -5.19 7.52
CA GLY A 16 -4.07 -4.28 8.65
C GLY A 16 -3.25 -3.06 8.30
N GLY A 17 -3.64 -1.92 8.86
CA GLY A 17 -2.96 -0.67 8.61
C GLY A 17 -3.15 0.31 9.74
N ALA A 18 -2.22 1.25 9.84
CA ALA A 18 -2.27 2.32 10.81
C ALA A 18 -1.79 3.63 10.19
N SER A 19 -2.39 4.71 10.68
CA SER A 19 -2.06 6.07 10.31
C SER A 19 -1.57 6.81 11.55
N PHE A 20 -0.43 7.47 11.42
CA PHE A 20 0.19 8.22 12.51
C PHE A 20 0.41 9.66 12.06
N LYS A 21 -0.25 10.59 12.75
CA LYS A 21 0.00 12.02 12.57
C LYS A 21 1.29 12.39 13.30
N VAL A 22 2.35 12.64 12.54
CA VAL A 22 3.69 12.92 13.09
C VAL A 22 3.87 14.42 13.34
N THR A 23 3.27 15.26 12.50
CA THR A 23 3.24 16.72 12.68
C THR A 23 1.88 17.26 12.23
N GLU A 24 1.64 18.57 12.40
CA GLU A 24 0.44 19.20 11.84
C GLU A 24 0.33 19.04 10.32
N LYS A 25 1.47 18.91 9.62
CA LYS A 25 1.56 18.82 8.16
C LYS A 25 1.82 17.42 7.64
N ALA A 26 2.19 16.46 8.48
CA ALA A 26 2.66 15.15 8.06
C ALA A 26 1.88 14.01 8.73
N THR A 27 1.30 13.14 7.92
CA THR A 27 0.71 11.87 8.37
C THR A 27 1.39 10.72 7.65
N ILE A 28 1.94 9.78 8.40
CA ILE A 28 2.51 8.54 7.86
C ILE A 28 1.44 7.47 7.89
N ASN A 29 1.27 6.73 6.80
CA ASN A 29 0.36 5.59 6.73
C ASN A 29 1.14 4.35 6.34
N GLY A 30 0.96 3.27 7.10
CA GLY A 30 1.50 1.96 6.80
C GLY A 30 0.38 0.94 6.69
N GLN A 31 0.49 0.03 5.73
CA GLN A 31 -0.44 -1.08 5.53
C GLN A 31 0.33 -2.35 5.20
N VAL A 32 -0.16 -3.48 5.69
CA VAL A 32 0.35 -4.81 5.34
C VAL A 32 -0.84 -5.73 5.08
N ALA A 33 -0.73 -6.56 4.06
CA ALA A 33 -1.66 -7.61 3.74
C ALA A 33 -0.91 -8.93 3.58
N TYR A 34 -1.57 -10.01 3.95
CA TYR A 34 -1.10 -11.38 3.77
C TYR A 34 -2.26 -12.23 3.26
N GLU A 35 -1.96 -13.14 2.35
CA GLU A 35 -2.91 -14.12 1.84
C GLU A 35 -2.38 -15.54 2.02
N ASP A 36 -3.31 -16.48 2.12
CA ASP A 36 -3.09 -17.89 2.43
C ASP A 36 -2.03 -18.58 1.56
N GLU A 37 -1.94 -18.18 0.27
CA GLU A 37 -0.97 -18.71 -0.69
C GLU A 37 0.45 -18.11 -0.52
N GLY A 38 0.73 -17.50 0.64
CA GLY A 38 2.08 -17.09 1.03
C GLY A 38 2.50 -15.69 0.59
N THR A 39 1.62 -14.94 -0.10
CA THR A 39 1.96 -13.60 -0.58
C THR A 39 1.79 -12.54 0.50
N VAL A 40 2.82 -11.71 0.64
CA VAL A 40 2.85 -10.58 1.57
C VAL A 40 2.95 -9.30 0.76
N ALA A 41 2.03 -8.36 0.97
CA ALA A 41 2.09 -7.02 0.41
C ALA A 41 2.22 -5.99 1.53
N ALA A 42 3.14 -5.05 1.41
CA ALA A 42 3.34 -3.97 2.36
C ALA A 42 3.40 -2.63 1.62
N ALA A 43 2.77 -1.60 2.17
CA ALA A 43 2.80 -0.24 1.63
C ALA A 43 3.07 0.77 2.74
N LEU A 44 3.88 1.78 2.42
CA LEU A 44 4.20 2.89 3.30
C LEU A 44 4.10 4.20 2.51
N ASN A 45 3.36 5.16 3.03
CA ASN A 45 3.25 6.49 2.42
C ASN A 45 3.29 7.61 3.46
N VAL A 46 3.57 8.82 2.98
CA VAL A 46 3.60 10.02 3.81
C VAL A 46 2.74 11.08 3.15
N ALA A 47 1.60 11.44 3.74
CA ALA A 47 0.83 12.59 3.32
C ALA A 47 1.42 13.86 3.94
N TYR A 48 2.09 14.67 3.11
CA TYR A 48 2.73 15.92 3.55
C TYR A 48 2.08 17.15 2.91
N GLU A 49 1.51 18.02 3.73
CA GLU A 49 0.96 19.31 3.32
C GLU A 49 2.09 20.35 3.22
N LEU A 50 2.53 20.61 1.98
CA LEU A 50 3.64 21.52 1.71
C LEU A 50 3.23 22.97 1.99
N VAL A 51 2.06 23.35 1.48
CA VAL A 51 1.38 24.64 1.71
C VAL A 51 -0.12 24.38 1.91
N PRO A 52 -0.86 25.28 2.57
CA PRO A 52 -2.29 25.11 2.80
C PRO A 52 -3.03 24.71 1.52
N GLY A 53 -3.67 23.53 1.55
CA GLY A 53 -4.42 22.97 0.43
C GLY A 53 -3.58 22.31 -0.67
N PHE A 54 -2.26 22.12 -0.49
CA PHE A 54 -1.42 21.34 -1.40
C PHE A 54 -0.70 20.21 -0.66
N VAL A 55 -1.06 18.97 -0.99
CA VAL A 55 -0.54 17.76 -0.37
C VAL A 55 0.24 16.95 -1.39
N ILE A 56 1.43 16.51 -0.99
CA ILE A 56 2.26 15.56 -1.72
C ILE A 56 2.25 14.25 -0.95
N THR A 57 2.04 13.14 -1.64
CA THR A 57 1.99 11.79 -1.03
C THR A 57 2.88 10.84 -1.80
N PRO A 58 4.18 10.74 -1.46
CA PRO A 58 5.00 9.61 -1.86
C PRO A 58 4.53 8.33 -1.18
N GLU A 59 4.49 7.25 -1.94
CA GLU A 59 4.14 5.90 -1.51
C GLU A 59 5.14 4.91 -2.11
N ILE A 60 5.60 3.97 -1.29
CA ILE A 60 6.34 2.78 -1.71
C ILE A 60 5.54 1.54 -1.32
N ALA A 61 5.51 0.57 -2.21
CA ALA A 61 4.87 -0.72 -2.00
C ALA A 61 5.85 -1.84 -2.33
N TYR A 62 5.75 -2.92 -1.58
CA TYR A 62 6.51 -4.14 -1.74
C TYR A 62 5.55 -5.32 -1.74
N THR A 63 5.76 -6.28 -2.62
CA THR A 63 4.99 -7.53 -2.67
C THR A 63 5.95 -8.68 -2.82
N SER A 64 5.94 -9.62 -1.89
CA SER A 64 6.58 -10.92 -2.02
C SER A 64 5.54 -11.95 -2.37
N PHE A 65 5.73 -12.69 -3.47
CA PHE A 65 4.71 -13.58 -4.02
C PHE A 65 4.74 -15.01 -3.46
N GLY A 66 5.73 -15.36 -2.64
CA GLY A 66 5.90 -16.71 -2.09
C GLY A 66 6.35 -17.74 -3.14
N ASP A 67 6.98 -18.83 -2.69
CA ASP A 67 7.57 -19.86 -3.56
C ASP A 67 6.52 -20.66 -4.37
N ASP A 68 5.27 -20.71 -3.92
CA ASP A 68 4.20 -21.54 -4.51
C ASP A 68 3.67 -21.04 -5.85
N ARG A 69 4.04 -19.80 -6.25
CA ARG A 69 3.57 -19.19 -7.51
C ARG A 69 4.47 -19.46 -8.72
N GLY A 70 5.65 -20.02 -8.52
CA GLY A 70 6.65 -20.18 -9.58
C GLY A 70 7.18 -18.84 -10.15
N VAL A 71 6.84 -17.72 -9.50
CA VAL A 71 7.33 -16.37 -9.78
C VAL A 71 8.17 -15.97 -8.57
N ALA A 72 9.45 -16.36 -8.57
CA ALA A 72 10.34 -16.21 -7.41
C ALA A 72 10.79 -14.76 -7.15
N ASP A 73 10.31 -13.79 -7.93
CA ASP A 73 10.78 -12.42 -7.86
C ASP A 73 9.79 -11.54 -7.09
N ASP A 74 10.28 -10.96 -5.99
CA ASP A 74 9.58 -9.90 -5.28
C ASP A 74 9.38 -8.67 -6.18
N ALA A 75 8.27 -7.96 -5.98
CA ALA A 75 7.98 -6.71 -6.66
C ALA A 75 8.13 -5.50 -5.72
N PHE A 76 8.71 -4.43 -6.26
CA PHE A 76 8.65 -3.09 -5.67
C PHE A 76 7.92 -2.13 -6.60
N GLY A 77 7.09 -1.28 -6.01
CA GLY A 77 6.34 -0.24 -6.70
C GLY A 77 6.41 1.07 -5.95
N GLY A 78 6.22 2.18 -6.67
CA GLY A 78 6.18 3.50 -6.06
C GLY A 78 5.28 4.44 -6.82
N ILE A 79 4.60 5.32 -6.08
CA ILE A 79 3.72 6.34 -6.63
C ILE A 79 4.00 7.65 -5.89
N ILE A 80 3.99 8.76 -6.62
CA ILE A 80 3.96 10.09 -6.02
C ILE A 80 2.66 10.76 -6.46
N ARG A 81 1.81 11.08 -5.48
CA ARG A 81 0.54 11.77 -5.71
C ARG A 81 0.66 13.24 -5.34
N PHE A 82 0.06 14.09 -6.16
CA PHE A 82 -0.10 15.52 -5.91
C PHE A 82 -1.59 15.83 -5.82
N GLN A 83 -2.03 16.48 -4.75
CA GLN A 83 -3.41 16.90 -4.55
C GLN A 83 -3.45 18.39 -4.20
N ARG A 84 -4.25 19.16 -4.94
CA ARG A 84 -4.51 20.57 -4.67
C ARG A 84 -6.01 20.78 -4.47
N ASN A 85 -6.37 21.42 -3.37
CA ASN A 85 -7.73 21.91 -3.13
C ASN A 85 -7.79 23.40 -3.53
N PHE A 86 -8.88 23.78 -4.23
CA PHE A 86 -9.14 25.13 -4.72
C PHE A 86 -10.24 25.82 -3.92
#